data_AF-A0A7C5LJY4-F1
#
_entry.id   AF-A0A7C5LJY4-F1
#
_cell.length_a   1.000
_cell.length_b   1.000
_cell.length_c   1.000
_cell.angle_alpha   90.00
_cell.angle_beta   90.00
_cell.angle_gamma   90.00
#
_symmetry.space_group_name_H-M   'P 1'
#
loop_
_entity.id
_entity.type
_entity.pdbx_description
1 polymer ?
#
loop_
_entity_poly.entity_id
_entity_poly.type
_entity_poly.pdbx_seq_one_letter_code
_entity_poly.pdbx_strand_id
1 'polypeptide(L)'
;MVSLELYWTTWLKLVTEPFRYFGSVWLGILPLYVTLALGELYKSKVSFGHAVSNGFVMLWAGLNWGARLSGIGWTGYVTEFSKAQMSVAWLVTAATVALGVFTIVLGFRKKDRGLCEVLGHTRFSCYFLILFYPMQARLLRWDNTNVIAVLLFALPVWFVVYLLGRLIRAMIK
;
A
#
# COMPACT_ATOMS: atom_id res chain seq x y z
N MET A 1 -26.25 -12.62 9.42
CA MET A 1 -24.86 -12.99 9.76
C MET A 1 -24.01 -12.61 8.57
N VAL A 2 -23.12 -11.61 8.70
CA VAL A 2 -22.15 -11.32 7.63
C VAL A 2 -21.16 -12.48 7.61
N SER A 3 -21.10 -13.22 6.50
CA SER A 3 -20.27 -14.41 6.39
C SER A 3 -18.81 -14.00 6.16
N LEU A 4 -17.89 -14.65 6.88
CA LEU A 4 -16.44 -14.51 6.66
C LEU A 4 -16.05 -14.73 5.18
N GLU A 5 -16.79 -15.60 4.50
CA GLU A 5 -16.69 -15.88 3.07
C GLU A 5 -16.87 -14.63 2.19
N LEU A 6 -17.77 -13.72 2.54
CA LEU A 6 -17.96 -12.46 1.81
C LEU A 6 -16.71 -11.59 1.90
N TYR A 7 -16.12 -11.47 3.09
CA TYR A 7 -14.91 -10.67 3.27
C TYR A 7 -13.70 -11.33 2.60
N TRP A 8 -13.62 -12.67 2.63
CA TRP A 8 -12.56 -13.41 1.96
C TRP A 8 -12.60 -13.22 0.45
N THR A 9 -13.78 -13.38 -0.17
CA THR A 9 -13.95 -13.15 -1.61
C THR A 9 -13.70 -11.69 -1.99
N THR A 10 -14.08 -10.75 -1.12
CA THR A 10 -13.78 -9.32 -1.30
C THR A 10 -12.28 -9.04 -1.24
N TRP A 11 -11.57 -9.64 -0.29
CA TRP A 11 -10.11 -9.54 -0.20
C TRP A 11 -9.42 -10.10 -1.44
N LEU A 12 -9.86 -11.26 -1.94
CA LEU A 12 -9.34 -11.83 -3.19
C LEU A 12 -9.55 -10.89 -4.38
N LYS A 13 -10.71 -10.23 -4.47
CA LYS A 13 -10.97 -9.21 -5.49
C LYS A 13 -10.02 -8.03 -5.35
N LEU A 14 -9.78 -7.53 -4.14
CA LEU A 14 -8.83 -6.43 -3.90
C LEU A 14 -7.42 -6.78 -4.42
N VAL A 15 -6.94 -8.01 -4.22
CA VAL A 15 -5.62 -8.40 -4.69
C VAL A 15 -5.57 -8.63 -6.21
N THR A 16 -6.63 -9.20 -6.79
CA THR A 16 -6.63 -9.65 -8.19
C THR A 16 -7.05 -8.59 -9.20
N GLU A 17 -7.95 -7.67 -8.84
CA GLU A 17 -8.49 -6.67 -9.76
C GLU A 17 -7.42 -5.76 -10.40
N PRO A 18 -6.36 -5.32 -9.70
CA PRO A 18 -5.28 -4.53 -10.31
C PRO A 18 -4.64 -5.22 -11.51
N PHE A 19 -4.53 -6.54 -11.50
CA PHE A 19 -3.88 -7.32 -12.55
C PHE A 19 -4.73 -7.49 -13.82
N ARG A 20 -6.02 -7.16 -13.75
CA ARG A 20 -6.91 -7.19 -14.92
C ARG A 20 -6.69 -6.00 -15.84
N TYR A 21 -6.12 -4.91 -15.33
CA TYR A 21 -5.93 -3.67 -16.06
C TYR A 21 -4.45 -3.33 -16.19
N PHE A 22 -3.85 -3.62 -17.35
CA PHE A 22 -2.41 -3.45 -17.60
C PHE A 22 -1.88 -2.04 -17.23
N GLY A 23 -2.63 -0.97 -17.55
CA GLY A 23 -2.25 0.41 -17.22
C GLY A 23 -2.21 0.72 -15.72
N SER A 24 -3.00 0.02 -14.91
CA SER A 24 -2.97 0.12 -13.45
C SER A 24 -1.80 -0.66 -12.86
N VAL A 25 -1.44 -1.80 -13.46
CA VAL A 25 -0.29 -2.59 -13.02
C VAL A 25 1.00 -1.80 -13.18
N TRP A 26 1.27 -1.33 -14.40
CA TRP A 26 2.58 -0.79 -14.77
C TRP A 26 2.96 0.51 -14.05
N LEU A 27 2.06 1.50 -14.03
CA LEU A 27 2.36 2.84 -13.47
C LEU A 27 2.03 2.96 -11.98
N GLY A 28 1.36 1.97 -11.38
CA GLY A 28 0.78 2.10 -10.05
C GLY A 28 1.27 1.09 -9.05
N ILE A 29 0.85 -0.16 -9.20
CA ILE A 29 1.02 -1.17 -8.16
C ILE A 29 2.35 -1.90 -8.25
N LEU A 30 2.99 -1.91 -9.43
CA LEU A 30 4.24 -2.64 -9.67
C LEU A 30 5.39 -2.19 -8.74
N PRO A 31 5.68 -0.89 -8.54
CA PRO A 31 6.71 -0.47 -7.60
C PRO A 31 6.46 -0.99 -6.18
N LEU A 32 5.20 -1.03 -5.73
CA LEU A 32 4.84 -1.54 -4.41
C LEU A 32 5.11 -3.04 -4.27
N TYR A 33 4.74 -3.84 -5.27
CA TYR A 33 5.01 -5.29 -5.27
C TYR A 33 6.50 -5.60 -5.37
N VAL A 34 7.24 -4.88 -6.22
CA VAL A 34 8.69 -5.07 -6.35
C VAL A 34 9.41 -4.72 -5.05
N THR A 35 9.07 -3.60 -4.41
CA THR A 35 9.64 -3.22 -3.11
C THR A 35 9.30 -4.24 -2.03
N LEU A 36 8.07 -4.78 -2.02
CA LEU A 36 7.68 -5.82 -1.09
C LEU A 36 8.47 -7.12 -1.31
N ALA A 37 8.54 -7.58 -2.56
CA ALA A 37 9.24 -8.81 -2.92
C ALA A 37 10.74 -8.72 -2.62
N LEU A 38 11.41 -7.63 -3.00
CA LEU A 38 12.81 -7.40 -2.69
C LEU A 38 13.04 -7.27 -1.17
N GLY A 39 12.14 -6.60 -0.46
CA GLY A 39 12.18 -6.47 0.99
C GLY A 39 12.03 -7.81 1.73
N GLU A 40 11.30 -8.78 1.15
CA GLU A 40 11.19 -10.12 1.69
C GLU A 40 12.30 -11.08 1.23
N LEU A 41 12.85 -10.94 0.02
CA LEU A 41 13.91 -11.85 -0.43
C LEU A 41 15.27 -11.47 0.17
N TYR A 42 15.57 -10.18 0.27
CA TYR A 42 16.89 -9.73 0.74
C TYR A 42 16.85 -9.39 2.23
N LYS A 43 17.83 -9.90 2.98
CA LYS A 43 18.03 -9.51 4.38
C LYS A 43 18.42 -8.03 4.39
N SER A 44 17.48 -7.17 4.76
CA SER A 44 17.71 -5.72 4.83
C SER A 44 18.87 -5.43 5.79
N LYS A 45 20.05 -5.12 5.26
CA LYS A 45 21.04 -4.36 6.03
C LYS A 45 20.40 -3.01 6.27
N VAL A 46 20.25 -2.61 7.53
CA VAL A 46 19.68 -1.31 7.89
C VAL A 46 20.59 -0.24 7.29
N SER A 47 20.12 0.41 6.24
CA SER A 47 20.84 1.49 5.56
C SER A 47 19.88 2.66 5.39
N PHE A 48 20.38 3.86 5.67
CA PHE A 48 19.64 5.10 5.43
C PHE A 48 19.12 5.19 3.99
N GLY A 49 19.84 4.63 3.01
CA GLY A 49 19.40 4.55 1.62
C GLY A 49 18.13 3.72 1.42
N HIS A 50 17.95 2.64 2.19
CA HIS A 50 16.72 1.83 2.14
C HIS A 50 15.52 2.60 2.71
N ALA A 51 15.69 3.35 3.80
CA ALA A 51 14.62 4.18 4.34
C ALA A 51 14.18 5.28 3.36
N VAL A 52 15.12 5.92 2.67
CA VAL A 52 14.82 6.91 1.62
C VAL A 52 14.10 6.26 0.43
N SER A 53 14.58 5.11 -0.04
CA SER A 53 13.95 4.37 -1.15
C SER A 53 12.52 3.93 -0.81
N ASN A 54 12.31 3.40 0.39
CA ASN A 54 10.99 3.01 0.87
C ASN A 54 10.05 4.22 0.98
N GLY A 55 10.55 5.34 1.51
CA GLY A 55 9.79 6.58 1.60
C GLY A 55 9.43 7.16 0.22
N PHE A 56 10.33 7.05 -0.75
CA PHE A 56 10.07 7.42 -2.14
C PHE A 56 8.93 6.59 -2.75
N VAL A 57 8.91 5.28 -2.51
CA VAL A 57 7.84 4.40 -3.02
C VAL A 57 6.49 4.77 -2.41
N MET A 58 6.43 5.07 -1.11
CA MET A 58 5.21 5.56 -0.46
C MET A 58 4.80 6.93 -1.04
N LEU A 59 5.73 7.86 -1.19
CA LEU A 59 5.47 9.17 -1.76
C LEU A 59 4.95 9.06 -3.20
N TRP A 60 5.57 8.22 -4.03
CA TRP A 60 5.12 7.93 -5.40
C TRP A 60 3.69 7.39 -5.43
N ALA A 61 3.37 6.41 -4.58
CA ALA A 61 2.02 5.87 -4.48
C ALA A 61 1.00 6.95 -4.11
N GLY A 62 1.31 7.76 -3.08
CA GLY A 62 0.46 8.87 -2.66
C GLY A 62 0.27 9.94 -3.75
N LEU A 63 1.34 10.34 -4.44
CA LEU A 63 1.25 11.30 -5.54
C LEU A 63 0.45 10.77 -6.73
N ASN A 64 0.63 9.50 -7.11
CA ASN A 64 -0.14 8.86 -8.17
C ASN A 64 -1.63 8.80 -7.81
N TRP A 65 -1.97 8.46 -6.57
CA TRP A 65 -3.36 8.49 -6.10
C TRP A 65 -3.93 9.91 -6.10
N GLY A 66 -3.17 10.88 -5.60
CA GLY A 66 -3.55 12.29 -5.60
C GLY A 66 -3.80 12.83 -7.00
N ALA A 67 -2.94 12.51 -7.98
CA ALA A 67 -3.12 12.89 -9.37
C ALA A 67 -4.37 12.26 -10.00
N ARG A 68 -4.68 11.00 -9.66
CA ARG A 68 -5.92 10.36 -10.09
C ARG A 68 -7.13 11.04 -9.47
N LEU A 69 -7.12 11.26 -8.15
CA LEU A 69 -8.19 11.92 -7.40
C LEU A 69 -8.42 13.38 -7.85
N SER A 70 -7.38 14.13 -8.18
CA SER A 70 -7.52 15.51 -8.69
C SER A 70 -8.03 15.56 -10.13
N GLY A 71 -7.76 14.53 -10.94
CA GLY A 71 -8.30 14.37 -12.29
C GLY A 71 -9.80 14.03 -12.36
N ILE A 72 -10.50 13.97 -11.22
CA ILE A 72 -11.96 13.86 -11.18
C ILE A 72 -12.55 15.19 -11.64
N GLY A 73 -13.27 15.21 -12.77
CA GLY A 73 -14.06 16.38 -13.14
C GLY A 73 -15.20 16.62 -12.14
N TRP A 74 -15.74 17.85 -12.10
CA TRP A 74 -16.84 18.23 -11.18
C TRP A 74 -18.01 17.22 -11.15
N THR A 75 -18.31 16.58 -12.28
CA THR A 75 -19.38 15.57 -12.40
C THR A 75 -19.06 14.27 -11.66
N GLY A 76 -17.83 13.77 -11.73
CA GLY A 76 -17.41 12.57 -10.99
C GLY A 76 -17.37 12.78 -9.47
N TYR A 77 -17.23 14.03 -9.01
CA TYR A 77 -17.33 14.39 -7.59
C TYR A 77 -18.75 14.24 -7.03
N VAL A 78 -19.79 14.34 -7.88
CA VAL A 78 -21.19 14.33 -7.45
C VAL A 78 -21.84 12.96 -7.62
N THR A 79 -21.43 12.17 -8.62
CA THR A 79 -22.13 10.93 -9.00
C THR A 79 -21.48 9.63 -8.51
N GLU A 80 -20.15 9.58 -8.34
CA GLU A 80 -19.45 8.31 -8.09
C GLU A 80 -19.12 8.04 -6.62
N PHE A 81 -18.97 9.10 -5.82
CA PHE A 81 -18.55 9.02 -4.42
C PHE A 81 -19.54 9.71 -3.49
N SER A 82 -19.81 9.10 -2.32
CA SER A 82 -20.34 9.87 -1.21
C SER A 82 -19.26 10.83 -0.69
N LYS A 83 -19.65 12.01 -0.19
CA LYS A 83 -18.69 12.99 0.38
C LYS A 83 -17.74 12.34 1.39
N ALA A 84 -18.24 11.43 2.22
CA ALA A 84 -17.47 10.71 3.22
C ALA A 84 -16.40 9.78 2.60
N GLN A 85 -16.74 9.02 1.55
CA GLN A 85 -15.79 8.13 0.87
C GLN A 85 -14.65 8.91 0.21
N MET A 86 -14.97 10.06 -0.39
CA MET A 86 -13.98 10.95 -0.99
C MET A 86 -13.02 11.51 0.06
N SER A 87 -13.53 11.95 1.21
CA SER A 87 -12.70 12.43 2.33
C SER A 87 -11.74 11.36 2.83
N VAL A 88 -12.18 10.10 2.95
CA VAL A 88 -11.30 8.99 3.36
C VAL A 88 -10.22 8.73 2.32
N ALA A 89 -10.56 8.74 1.02
CA ALA A 89 -9.58 8.53 -0.05
C ALA A 89 -8.47 9.60 -0.05
N TRP A 90 -8.85 10.88 0.12
CA TRP A 90 -7.90 11.99 0.28
C TRP A 90 -7.09 11.91 1.57
N LEU A 91 -7.70 11.50 2.68
CA LEU A 91 -7.00 11.32 3.95
C LEU A 91 -5.94 10.23 3.85
N VAL A 92 -6.28 9.07 3.27
CA VAL A 92 -5.33 7.97 3.04
C VAL A 92 -4.21 8.41 2.10
N THR A 93 -4.53 9.19 1.06
CA THR A 93 -3.54 9.76 0.14
C THR A 93 -2.59 10.72 0.86
N ALA A 94 -3.13 11.69 1.62
CA ALA A 94 -2.35 12.67 2.37
C ALA A 94 -1.48 11.99 3.44
N ALA A 95 -2.01 11.00 4.16
CA ALA A 95 -1.25 10.21 5.13
C ALA A 95 -0.09 9.46 4.46
N THR A 96 -0.33 8.86 3.28
CA THR A 96 0.70 8.15 2.52
C THR A 96 1.81 9.09 2.06
N VAL A 97 1.46 10.28 1.54
CA VAL A 97 2.42 11.33 1.17
C VAL A 97 3.20 11.81 2.40
N ALA A 98 2.53 12.12 3.50
CA ALA A 98 3.16 12.59 4.74
C ALA A 98 4.14 11.57 5.30
N LEU A 99 3.76 10.28 5.35
CA LEU A 99 4.65 9.20 5.77
C LEU A 99 5.84 9.03 4.81
N GLY A 100 5.63 9.15 3.49
CA GLY A 100 6.69 9.12 2.49
C GLY A 100 7.70 10.26 2.64
N VAL A 101 7.22 11.50 2.81
CA VAL A 101 8.08 12.67 3.07
C VAL A 101 8.83 12.51 4.40
N PHE A 102 8.12 12.10 5.46
CA PHE A 102 8.70 11.93 6.79
C PHE A 102 9.82 10.89 6.80
N THR A 103 9.62 9.74 6.15
CA THR A 103 10.62 8.68 6.00
C THR A 103 11.84 9.12 5.20
N ILE A 104 11.64 9.86 4.10
CA ILE A 104 12.72 10.44 3.31
C ILE A 104 13.55 11.44 4.15
N VAL A 105 12.88 12.37 4.83
CA VAL A 105 13.55 13.39 5.67
C VAL A 105 14.35 12.73 6.79
N LEU A 106 13.80 11.72 7.48
CA LEU A 106 14.53 10.97 8.49
C LEU A 106 15.74 10.22 7.92
N GLY A 107 15.59 9.62 6.74
CA GLY A 107 16.68 8.96 6.02
C GLY A 107 17.83 9.91 5.72
N PHE A 108 17.54 11.15 5.29
CA PHE A 108 18.56 12.18 5.03
C PHE A 108 19.19 12.74 6.31
N ARG A 109 18.41 12.97 7.37
CA ARG A 109 18.92 13.58 8.61
C ARG A 109 19.90 12.68 9.36
N LYS A 110 19.93 11.36 9.08
CA LYS A 110 20.83 10.36 9.69
C LYS A 110 20.88 10.38 11.24
N LYS A 111 19.92 11.02 11.89
CA LYS A 111 19.96 11.36 13.32
C LYS A 111 19.49 10.21 14.19
N ASP A 112 18.44 9.50 13.76
CA ASP A 112 17.74 8.52 14.60
C ASP A 112 17.82 7.12 13.98
N ARG A 113 18.82 6.33 14.39
CA ARG A 113 19.01 4.95 13.91
C ARG A 113 17.83 4.03 14.22
N GLY A 114 17.22 4.14 15.40
CA GLY A 114 16.08 3.30 15.80
C GLY A 114 14.81 3.56 14.97
N LEU A 115 14.49 4.83 14.68
CA LEU A 115 13.39 5.17 13.77
C LEU A 115 13.70 4.70 12.33
N CYS A 116 14.96 4.80 11.90
CA CYS A 116 15.40 4.32 10.60
C CYS A 116 15.33 2.78 10.49
N GLU A 117 15.50 2.03 11.59
CA GLU A 117 15.28 0.59 11.65
C GLU A 117 13.81 0.23 11.47
N VAL A 118 12.92 0.87 12.25
CA VAL A 118 11.47 0.64 12.15
C VAL A 118 10.94 1.01 10.76
N LEU A 119 11.41 2.12 10.20
CA LEU A 119 11.01 2.60 8.86
C LEU A 119 11.78 1.92 7.72
N GLY A 120 12.92 1.29 8.00
CA GLY A 120 13.57 0.36 7.07
C GLY A 120 12.76 -0.92 6.89
N HIS A 121 11.91 -1.25 7.86
CA HIS A 121 10.96 -2.37 7.84
C HIS A 121 9.55 -1.99 7.34
N THR A 122 9.42 -1.06 6.38
CA THR A 122 8.13 -0.66 5.73
C THR A 122 7.47 -1.74 4.86
N ARG A 123 7.81 -3.02 5.05
CA ARG A 123 7.25 -4.12 4.25
C ARG A 123 5.75 -4.26 4.50
N PHE A 124 5.34 -4.11 5.76
CA PHE A 124 3.93 -4.02 6.12
C PHE A 124 3.25 -2.82 5.46
N SER A 125 3.88 -1.64 5.45
CA SER A 125 3.34 -0.45 4.79
C SER A 125 3.14 -0.68 3.30
N CYS A 126 4.09 -1.30 2.59
CA CYS A 126 3.95 -1.63 1.17
C CYS A 126 2.79 -2.59 0.92
N TYR A 127 2.69 -3.65 1.71
CA TYR A 127 1.57 -4.58 1.65
C TYR A 127 0.22 -3.89 1.92
N PHE A 128 0.17 -3.02 2.92
CA PHE A 128 -1.04 -2.26 3.23
C PHE A 128 -1.43 -1.32 2.08
N LEU A 129 -0.47 -0.62 1.46
CA LEU A 129 -0.72 0.24 0.30
C LEU A 129 -1.22 -0.55 -0.92
N ILE A 130 -0.72 -1.77 -1.12
CA ILE A 130 -1.21 -2.69 -2.17
C ILE A 130 -2.70 -2.99 -1.99
N LEU A 131 -3.16 -3.22 -0.76
CA LEU A 131 -4.57 -3.50 -0.48
C LEU A 131 -5.49 -2.29 -0.70
N PHE A 132 -5.00 -1.07 -0.46
CA PHE A 132 -5.76 0.15 -0.74
C PHE A 132 -5.72 0.57 -2.21
N TYR A 133 -4.73 0.09 -2.97
CA TYR A 133 -4.54 0.47 -4.36
C TYR A 133 -5.79 0.32 -5.24
N PRO A 134 -6.54 -0.80 -5.24
CA PRO A 134 -7.71 -0.97 -6.11
C PRO A 134 -8.80 0.08 -5.84
N MET A 135 -8.96 0.48 -4.58
CA MET A 135 -9.91 1.51 -4.18
C MET A 135 -9.43 2.91 -4.59
N GLN A 136 -8.12 3.19 -4.45
CA GLN A 136 -7.52 4.46 -4.86
C GLN A 136 -7.44 4.61 -6.39
N ALA A 137 -7.27 3.49 -7.10
CA ALA A 137 -7.21 3.43 -8.56
C ALA A 137 -8.59 3.39 -9.23
N ARG A 138 -9.68 3.43 -8.45
CA ARG A 138 -11.08 3.29 -8.93
C ARG A 138 -11.39 1.98 -9.65
N LEU A 139 -10.62 0.94 -9.38
CA LEU A 139 -10.93 -0.42 -9.85
C LEU A 139 -12.06 -1.02 -9.01
N LEU A 140 -12.10 -0.67 -7.73
CA LEU A 140 -13.16 -1.02 -6.81
C LEU A 140 -13.69 0.24 -6.12
N ARG A 141 -14.98 0.24 -5.80
CA ARG A 141 -15.62 1.38 -5.10
C ARG A 141 -15.11 1.43 -3.66
N TRP A 142 -15.05 2.64 -3.09
CA TRP A 142 -14.83 2.81 -1.66
C TRP A 142 -16.09 2.41 -0.91
N ASP A 143 -16.16 1.17 -0.44
CA ASP A 143 -17.28 0.66 0.34
C ASP A 143 -16.79 0.16 1.71
N ASN A 144 -17.67 0.21 2.70
CA ASN A 144 -17.39 -0.27 4.06
C ASN A 144 -16.96 -1.75 4.02
N THR A 145 -17.55 -2.55 3.14
CA THR A 145 -17.20 -3.96 2.94
C THR A 145 -15.73 -4.13 2.54
N ASN A 146 -15.24 -3.30 1.61
CA ASN A 146 -13.86 -3.35 1.13
C ASN A 146 -12.89 -2.90 2.22
N VAL A 147 -13.22 -1.82 2.94
CA VAL A 147 -12.40 -1.32 4.05
C VAL A 147 -12.30 -2.35 5.18
N ILE A 148 -13.42 -2.96 5.56
CA ILE A 148 -13.45 -4.02 6.58
C ILE A 148 -12.66 -5.24 6.10
N ALA A 149 -12.78 -5.65 4.83
CA ALA A 149 -12.00 -6.74 4.28
C ALA A 149 -10.49 -6.46 4.35
N VAL A 150 -10.06 -5.24 4.04
CA VAL A 150 -8.67 -4.82 4.21
C VAL A 150 -8.26 -4.91 5.68
N LEU A 151 -9.02 -4.34 6.62
CA LEU A 151 -8.65 -4.35 8.04
C LEU A 151 -8.62 -5.76 8.64
N LEU A 152 -9.54 -6.64 8.23
CA LEU A 152 -9.66 -8.00 8.73
C LEU A 152 -8.53 -8.89 8.22
N PHE A 153 -8.17 -8.77 6.94
CA PHE A 153 -7.18 -9.64 6.30
C PHE A 153 -5.78 -9.03 6.18
N ALA A 154 -5.60 -7.74 6.46
CA ALA A 154 -4.28 -7.09 6.35
C ALA A 154 -3.24 -7.77 7.25
N LEU A 155 -3.52 -7.88 8.55
CA LEU A 155 -2.59 -8.49 9.50
C LEU A 155 -2.37 -10.00 9.31
N PRO A 156 -3.42 -10.85 9.23
CA PRO A 156 -3.22 -12.30 9.14
C PRO A 156 -2.54 -12.70 7.84
N VAL A 157 -2.91 -12.11 6.70
CA VAL A 157 -2.24 -12.44 5.43
C VAL A 157 -0.84 -11.87 5.37
N TRP A 158 -0.61 -10.67 5.92
CA TRP A 158 0.75 -10.15 6.07
C TRP A 158 1.65 -11.11 6.85
N PHE A 159 1.14 -11.68 7.94
CA PHE A 159 1.87 -12.66 8.74
C PHE A 159 2.23 -13.91 7.92
N VAL A 160 1.31 -14.40 7.08
CA VAL A 160 1.59 -15.51 6.15
C VAL A 160 2.66 -15.13 5.12
N VAL A 161 2.56 -13.95 4.49
CA VAL A 161 3.57 -13.45 3.54
C VAL A 161 4.95 -13.34 4.21
N TYR A 162 5.00 -12.84 5.44
CA TYR A 162 6.21 -12.73 6.23
C TYR A 162 6.82 -14.10 6.54
N LEU A 163 6.00 -15.08 6.94
CA LEU A 163 6.44 -16.45 7.19
C LEU A 163 6.98 -17.09 5.91
N LEU A 164 6.27 -16.96 4.78
CA LEU A 164 6.73 -17.46 3.48
C LEU A 164 8.05 -16.82 3.06
N GLY A 165 8.19 -15.49 3.18
CA GLY A 165 9.44 -14.79 2.94
C GLY A 165 10.58 -15.28 3.83
N ARG A 166 10.29 -15.61 5.10
CA ARG A 166 11.26 -16.22 6.01
C ARG A 166 11.68 -17.63 5.58
N LEU A 167 10.73 -18.47 5.16
CA LEU A 167 11.02 -19.82 4.66
C LEU A 167 11.86 -19.79 3.38
N ILE A 168 11.49 -18.93 2.43
CA ILE A 168 12.24 -18.77 1.17
C ILE A 168 13.68 -18.34 1.45
N ARG A 169 13.91 -17.36 2.33
CA ARG A 169 15.26 -16.95 2.75
C ARG A 169 16.05 -18.06 3.44
N ALA A 170 15.38 -19.00 4.09
CA ALA A 170 16.05 -20.15 4.71
C ALA A 170 16.47 -21.20 3.66
N MET A 171 15.70 -21.35 2.58
CA MET A 171 16.02 -22.28 1.47
C MET A 171 17.09 -21.74 0.51
N ILE A 172 17.21 -20.41 0.36
CA ILE A 172 18.20 -19.77 -0.54
C ILE A 172 19.61 -19.74 0.10
N LYS A 173 19.73 -20.00 1.40
CA LYS A 173 21.01 -20.11 2.11
C LYS A 173 21.55 -21.53 2.06
#